data_AF-A0A5Q4Z214-F1
#
_entry.id   AF-A0A5Q4Z214-F1
#
_cell.length_a   1.000
_cell.length_b   1.000
_cell.length_c   1.000
_cell.angle_alpha   90.00
_cell.angle_beta   90.00
_cell.angle_gamma   90.00
#
_symmetry.space_group_name_H-M   'P 1'
#
loop_
_entity.id
_entity.type
_entity.pdbx_description
1 polymer ?
#
loop_
_entity_poly.entity_id
_entity_poly.type
_entity_poly.pdbx_seq_one_letter_code
_entity_poly.pdbx_strand_id
1 'polypeptide(L)' 'MSIRTLIEVNHDLLHRLQDSPEIIAEILARLGGSYYNGALNEANEAGRSLDIWNGVRIVHQYHHSTRLTVKTDYAKIKL' A
#
# COMPACT_ATOMS: atom_id res chain seq x y z
N MET A 1 -19.23 -4.96 1.51
CA MET A 1 -18.16 -4.02 1.91
C MET A 1 -17.02 -4.15 0.94
N SER A 2 -16.43 -3.05 0.47
CA SER A 2 -15.27 -3.07 -0.42
C SER A 2 -14.11 -2.41 0.32
N ILE A 3 -13.04 -3.16 0.54
CA ILE A 3 -11.79 -2.62 1.06
C ILE A 3 -11.05 -2.02 -0.12
N ARG A 4 -10.59 -0.77 0.02
CA ARG A 4 -9.72 -0.12 -0.96
C ARG A 4 -8.31 -0.05 -0.38
N THR A 5 -7.34 -0.46 -1.17
CA THR A 5 -5.93 -0.42 -0.81
C THR A 5 -5.20 0.51 -1.79
N LEU A 6 -4.44 1.46 -1.25
CA LEU A 6 -3.51 2.28 -2.01
C LEU A 6 -2.08 1.85 -1.67
N ILE A 7 -1.30 1.52 -2.69
CA ILE A 7 0.07 1.05 -2.57
C ILE A 7 0.96 2.00 -3.36
N GLU A 8 2.07 2.40 -2.75
CA GLU A 8 3.17 3.09 -3.42
C GLU A 8 4.29 2.09 -3.66
N VAL A 9 4.79 2.06 -4.90
CA VAL A 9 5.85 1.15 -5.36
C VAL A 9 6.96 1.97 -5.99
N ASN A 10 8.19 1.72 -5.57
CA ASN A 10 9.37 2.29 -6.18
C ASN A 10 9.45 1.90 -7.66
N HIS A 11 9.76 2.86 -8.53
CA HIS A 11 9.73 2.65 -9.98
C HIS A 11 10.76 1.63 -10.47
N ASP A 12 11.97 1.62 -9.90
CA ASP A 12 13.00 0.64 -10.24
C ASP A 12 12.58 -0.76 -9.81
N LEU A 13 11.89 -0.88 -8.67
CA LEU A 13 11.30 -2.15 -8.27
C LEU A 13 10.19 -2.56 -9.23
N LEU A 14 9.31 -1.64 -9.64
CA LEU A 14 8.24 -1.95 -10.58
C LEU A 14 8.77 -2.54 -11.89
N HIS A 15 9.91 -2.05 -12.38
CA HIS A 15 10.61 -2.67 -13.51
C HIS A 15 11.07 -4.09 -13.20
N ARG A 16 11.71 -4.33 -12.05
CA ARG A 16 12.14 -5.68 -11.64
C ARG A 16 10.99 -6.66 -11.45
N LEU A 17 9.80 -6.18 -11.09
CA LEU A 17 8.60 -7.02 -10.97
C LEU A 17 8.16 -7.61 -12.32
N GLN A 18 8.59 -7.03 -13.45
CA GLN A 18 8.37 -7.62 -14.77
C GLN A 18 9.20 -8.89 -14.97
N ASP A 19 10.40 -8.93 -14.41
CA ASP A 19 11.33 -10.06 -14.50
C ASP A 19 11.03 -11.15 -13.45
N SER A 20 10.45 -10.74 -12.31
CA SER A 20 10.18 -11.61 -11.14
C SER A 20 8.76 -11.43 -10.60
N PRO A 21 7.73 -11.99 -11.27
CA PRO A 21 6.32 -11.85 -10.88
C PRO A 21 5.97 -12.53 -9.55
N GLU A 22 6.78 -13.47 -9.08
CA GLU A 22 6.62 -14.13 -7.78
C GLU A 22 6.67 -13.15 -6.61
N ILE A 23 7.45 -12.06 -6.75
CA ILE A 23 7.58 -11.03 -5.72
C ILE A 23 6.24 -10.30 -5.53
N ILE A 24 5.57 -9.93 -6.62
CA ILE A 24 4.27 -9.26 -6.51
C ILE A 24 3.20 -10.24 -6.04
N ALA A 25 3.27 -11.51 -6.42
CA ALA A 25 2.36 -12.54 -5.92
C ALA A 25 2.46 -12.69 -4.39
N GLU A 26 3.67 -12.70 -3.83
CA GLU A 26 3.88 -12.75 -2.37
C GLU A 26 3.32 -11.51 -1.67
N ILE A 27 3.59 -10.32 -2.22
CA ILE A 27 3.06 -9.06 -1.67
C ILE A 27 1.53 -9.09 -1.67
N LEU A 28 0.90 -9.45 -2.79
CA LEU A 28 -0.55 -9.54 -2.91
C LEU A 28 -1.16 -10.59 -1.97
N ALA A 29 -0.51 -11.75 -1.81
CA ALA A 29 -0.96 -12.79 -0.88
C ALA A 29 -0.99 -12.28 0.57
N ARG A 30 0.03 -11.52 0.98
CA ARG A 30 0.08 -10.92 2.32
C ARG A 30 -0.92 -9.76 2.50
N LEU A 31 -1.21 -9.01 1.43
CA LEU A 31 -2.20 -7.92 1.43
C LEU A 31 -3.65 -8.41 1.47
N GLY A 32 -3.95 -9.51 0.78
CA GLY A 32 -5.26 -10.14 0.79
C GLY A 32 -5.56 -10.95 2.06
N GLY A 33 -4.51 -11.29 2.81
CA GLY A 33 -4.61 -11.94 4.11
C GLY A 33 -4.73 -10.95 5.28
N SER A 34 -4.86 -11.48 6.49
CA SER A 34 -4.91 -10.69 7.73
C SER A 34 -3.52 -10.26 8.25
N TYR A 35 -2.45 -10.54 7.48
CA TYR A 35 -1.07 -10.45 7.93
C TYR A 35 -0.68 -9.05 8.43
N TYR A 36 -1.17 -8.00 7.76
CA TYR A 36 -0.87 -6.62 8.11
C TYR A 36 -1.99 -5.90 8.90
N ASN A 37 -3.10 -6.56 9.23
CA ASN A 37 -4.30 -5.88 9.76
C ASN A 37 -4.04 -5.03 11.01
N GLY A 38 -3.29 -5.57 11.98
CA GLY A 38 -2.97 -4.84 13.22
C GLY A 38 -2.13 -3.59 12.94
N ALA A 39 -1.02 -3.76 12.21
CA ALA A 39 -0.13 -2.68 11.83
C ALA A 39 -0.83 -1.63 10.93
N LEU A 40 -1.75 -2.06 10.06
CA LEU A 40 -2.51 -1.17 9.20
C LEU A 40 -3.53 -0.36 9.98
N ASN A 41 -4.19 -0.92 10.98
CA ASN A 41 -5.10 -0.16 11.84
C ASN A 41 -4.33 0.97 12.55
N GLU A 42 -3.20 0.63 13.17
CA GLU A 42 -2.36 1.63 13.84
C GLU A 42 -1.84 2.70 12.86
N ALA A 43 -1.35 2.27 11.68
CA ALA A 43 -0.84 3.18 10.66
C ALA A 43 -1.94 4.12 10.14
N ASN A 44 -3.14 3.60 9.87
CA ASN A 44 -4.28 4.41 9.44
C ASN A 44 -4.73 5.41 10.51
N GLU A 45 -4.83 4.98 11.78
CA GLU A 45 -5.18 5.86 12.90
C GLU A 45 -4.14 6.97 13.09
N ALA A 46 -2.86 6.65 12.91
CA ALA A 46 -1.77 7.59 12.98
C ALA A 46 -1.59 8.45 11.70
N GLY A 47 -2.35 8.18 10.64
CA GLY A 47 -2.20 8.86 9.34
C GLY A 47 -0.84 8.63 8.67
N ARG A 48 -0.23 7.47 8.89
CA ARG A 48 1.08 7.08 8.34
C ARG A 48 0.93 5.89 7.40
N SER A 49 1.89 5.73 6.50
CA SER A 49 2.00 4.53 5.68
C SER A 49 2.60 3.37 6.48
N LEU A 50 2.38 2.15 5.99
CA LEU A 50 3.10 0.97 6.45
C LEU A 50 4.09 0.50 5.37
N ASP A 51 5.38 0.51 5.68
CA ASP A 51 6.40 -0.10 4.82
C ASP A 51 6.35 -1.62 4.97
N ILE A 52 6.25 -2.34 3.85
CA ILE A 52 6.06 -3.80 3.86
C ILE A 52 7.24 -4.56 3.26
N TRP A 53 7.90 -3.98 2.26
CA TRP A 53 9.02 -4.61 1.57
C TRP A 53 9.85 -3.57 0.81
N ASN A 54 11.06 -3.90 0.38
CA ASN A 54 12.07 -2.99 -0.16
C ASN A 54 11.56 -2.05 -1.29
N GLY A 55 11.04 -0.87 -0.93
CA GLY A 55 10.44 0.08 -1.87
C GLY A 55 8.95 -0.09 -2.13
N VAL A 56 8.23 -0.88 -1.33
CA VAL A 56 6.77 -1.05 -1.36
C VAL A 56 6.18 -0.67 -0.02
N ARG A 57 5.18 0.20 -0.04
CA ARG A 57 4.44 0.62 1.16
C ARG A 57 2.96 0.72 0.90
N ILE A 58 2.19 0.42 1.93
CA ILE A 58 0.75 0.60 1.95
C ILE A 58 0.48 2.02 2.47
N VAL A 59 -0.05 2.86 1.59
CA VAL A 59 -0.35 4.27 1.92
C VAL A 59 -1.66 4.37 2.67
N HIS A 60 -2.64 3.54 2.31
CA HIS A 60 -3.95 3.51 2.94
C HIS A 60 -4.65 2.18 2.67
N GLN A 61 -5.32 1.62 3.68
CA GLN A 61 -6.25 0.50 3.49
C GLN A 61 -7.44 0.65 4.43
N TYR A 62 -8.67 0.79 3.92
CA TYR A 62 -9.83 1.01 4.77
C TYR A 62 -11.07 0.27 4.28
N HIS A 63 -11.92 -0.13 5.24
CA HIS A 63 -13.15 -0.90 5.01
C HIS A 63 -14.33 -0.05 4.50
N HIS A 64 -14.18 1.28 4.50
CA HIS A 64 -15.18 2.24 4.06
C HIS A 64 -14.62 3.17 3.01
N SER A 65 -15.45 3.55 2.03
CA SER A 65 -15.11 4.57 1.04
C SER A 65 -14.95 5.92 1.75
N THR A 66 -13.72 6.39 1.87
CA THR A 66 -13.37 7.69 2.46
C THR A 66 -12.67 8.56 1.42
N ARG A 67 -12.78 9.88 1.56
CA ARG A 67 -12.05 10.82 0.71
C ARG A 67 -10.60 10.88 1.21
N LEU A 68 -9.65 10.50 0.35
CA LEU A 68 -8.23 10.49 0.70
C LEU A 68 -7.49 11.61 -0.06
N THR A 69 -6.48 12.20 0.57
CA THR A 69 -5.52 13.07 -0.11
C THR A 69 -4.12 12.58 0.21
N VAL A 70 -3.36 12.27 -0.84
CA VAL A 70 -1.98 11.81 -0.73
C VAL A 70 -1.08 12.97 -1.12
N LYS A 71 -0.12 13.30 -0.26
CA LYS A 71 0.88 14.34 -0.53
C LYS A 71 2.25 13.67 -0.56
N THR A 72 2.91 13.76 -1.70
CA THR A 72 4.34 13.46 -1.84
C THR A 72 5.10 14.79 -1.85
N ASP A 73 6.43 14.72 -1.78
CA ASP A 73 7.28 15.91 -1.88
C ASP A 73 7.16 16.62 -3.24
N TYR A 74 6.71 15.90 -4.26
CA TYR A 74 6.65 16.37 -5.65
C TYR A 74 5.23 16.67 -6.13
N ALA A 75 4.20 16.03 -5.56
CA ALA A 75 2.83 16.18 -6.03
C ALA A 75 1.79 15.94 -4.91
N LYS A 76 0.64 16.61 -5.04
CA LYS A 76 -0.55 16.34 -4.21
C LYS A 76 -1.63 15.73 -5.07
N ILE A 77 -2.05 14.51 -4.72
CA ILE A 77 -3.03 13.71 -5.46
C ILE A 77 -4.31 13.63 -4.62
N LYS A 78 -5.46 13.89 -5.25
CA LYS A 78 -6.79 13.70 -4.66
C LYS A 78 -7.43 12.47 -5.30
N LEU A 79 -7.82 11.50 -4.47
CA LEU A 79 -8.44 10.24 -4.88
C LEU A 79 -9.92 10.19 -4.48
#